data_AF-A0AAW2L4T2-F1
#
_entry.id   AF-A0AAW2L4T2-F1
#
_cell.length_a   1.000
_cell.length_b   1.000
_cell.length_c   1.000
_cell.angle_alpha   90.00
_cell.angle_beta   90.00
_cell.angle_gamma   90.00
#
_symmetry.space_group_name_H-M   'P 1'
#
loop_
_entity.id
_entity.type
_entity.pdbx_description
1 polymer ?
#
loop_
_entity_poly.entity_id
_entity_poly.type
_entity_poly.pdbx_seq_one_letter_code
_entity_poly.pdbx_strand_id
1 'polypeptide(L)'
;MALKVLSALDSAKTQYYHFKAIVVAGMGLFTDAYDLFCIPPIMKLLGRIYYSHRRRYEVPASVTSAMLGTALLGTVTGQLVFGHLGDRVGRRRVYGLSLLLMVISSIWCGFSMGTSRTCVLLSLGFFRFMLGVGIGGDYPLSATIMSEFANRKKRGAFIAAVFSMQGFGILVSSTVTMVVCAVFDKATNASPGDETPEVADLAWRLILMAGAVPAGLTYYWRMMMPETARYTALVERNVDQAAKDMQKVLSVSLSQIAELQRRRTTRSISNQHPTPV
;
A
#
# COMPACT_ATOMS: atom_id res chain seq x y z
N MET A 1 -13.14 4.91 30.96
CA MET A 1 -11.72 4.51 30.75
C MET A 1 -11.30 4.69 29.30
N ALA A 2 -12.07 4.24 28.31
CA ALA A 2 -11.81 4.44 26.87
C ALA A 2 -11.53 5.91 26.45
N LEU A 3 -12.34 6.89 26.90
CA LEU A 3 -12.10 8.32 26.62
C LEU A 3 -10.74 8.84 27.11
N LYS A 4 -10.21 8.28 28.21
CA LYS A 4 -8.88 8.65 28.76
C LYS A 4 -7.74 8.10 27.90
N VAL A 5 -7.93 6.89 27.35
CA VAL A 5 -7.00 6.22 26.42
C VAL A 5 -6.89 7.01 25.11
N LEU A 6 -8.03 7.45 24.54
CA LEU A 6 -8.04 8.28 23.33
C LEU A 6 -7.37 9.65 23.54
N SER A 7 -7.61 10.31 24.68
CA SER A 7 -6.98 11.60 25.03
C SER A 7 -5.45 11.49 25.19
N ALA A 8 -4.96 10.37 25.70
CA ALA A 8 -3.53 10.10 25.80
C ALA A 8 -2.88 9.90 24.42
N LEU A 9 -3.56 9.18 23.51
CA LEU A 9 -3.12 9.01 22.12
C LEU A 9 -3.02 10.36 21.39
N ASP A 10 -4.03 11.21 21.58
CA ASP A 10 -4.15 12.55 20.98
C ASP A 10 -3.18 13.60 21.57
N SER A 11 -2.39 13.23 22.58
CA SER A 11 -1.43 14.14 23.23
C SER A 11 0.00 13.59 23.30
N ALA A 12 0.23 12.35 22.82
CA ALA A 12 1.53 11.70 22.79
C ALA A 12 2.52 12.41 21.85
N LYS A 13 3.77 12.61 22.29
CA LYS A 13 4.82 13.20 21.43
C LYS A 13 5.14 12.24 20.28
N THR A 14 5.51 12.79 19.12
CA THR A 14 5.95 12.01 17.97
C THR A 14 7.24 11.26 18.29
N GLN A 15 7.12 9.97 18.57
CA GLN A 15 8.22 9.02 18.74
C GLN A 15 8.54 8.26 17.45
N TYR A 16 9.69 7.56 17.44
CA TYR A 16 10.16 6.70 16.35
C TYR A 16 9.11 5.67 15.88
N TYR A 17 8.24 5.21 16.78
CA TYR A 17 7.14 4.32 16.43
C TYR A 17 6.17 4.92 15.42
N HIS A 18 5.81 6.21 15.53
CA HIS A 18 4.93 6.85 14.56
C HIS A 18 5.57 6.92 13.18
N PHE A 19 6.90 7.09 13.11
CA PHE A 19 7.64 7.03 11.86
C PHE A 19 7.65 5.62 11.27
N LYS A 20 7.89 4.59 12.09
CA LYS A 20 7.77 3.18 11.66
C LYS A 20 6.36 2.87 11.14
N ALA A 21 5.33 3.36 11.80
CA ALA A 21 3.94 3.20 11.36
C ALA A 21 3.66 3.93 10.05
N ILE A 22 4.19 5.15 9.83
CA ILE A 22 4.12 5.85 8.53
C ILE A 22 4.77 5.00 7.45
N VAL A 23 5.99 4.51 7.68
CA VAL A 23 6.72 3.74 6.66
C VAL A 23 5.93 2.48 6.32
N VAL A 24 5.47 1.73 7.32
CA VAL A 24 4.71 0.49 7.10
C VAL A 24 3.34 0.77 6.46
N ALA A 25 2.68 1.88 6.80
CA ALA A 25 1.44 2.29 6.14
C ALA A 25 1.69 2.74 4.69
N GLY A 26 2.71 3.56 4.49
CA GLY A 26 3.12 4.12 3.20
C GLY A 26 3.67 3.09 2.23
N MET A 27 4.27 2.01 2.72
CA MET A 27 4.70 0.86 1.91
C MET A 27 3.52 0.15 1.24
N GLY A 28 2.29 0.24 1.79
CA GLY A 28 1.07 -0.22 1.10
C GLY A 28 0.78 0.63 -0.14
N LEU A 29 0.64 1.95 0.05
CA LEU A 29 0.42 2.88 -1.06
C LEU A 29 1.56 2.91 -2.08
N PHE A 30 2.79 2.65 -1.64
CA PHE A 30 3.95 2.48 -2.51
C PHE A 30 3.74 1.28 -3.45
N THR A 31 3.35 0.12 -2.90
CA THR A 31 3.09 -1.09 -3.69
C THR A 31 1.90 -0.87 -4.64
N ASP A 32 0.80 -0.29 -4.14
CA ASP A 32 -0.37 0.04 -4.95
C ASP A 32 0.02 0.91 -6.16
N ALA A 33 0.86 1.92 -5.93
CA ALA A 33 1.36 2.78 -6.99
C ALA A 33 2.26 2.04 -7.97
N TYR A 34 3.15 1.19 -7.48
CA TYR A 34 4.02 0.39 -8.33
C TYR A 34 3.19 -0.46 -9.30
N ASP A 35 2.20 -1.18 -8.77
CA ASP A 35 1.36 -2.12 -9.52
C ASP A 35 0.39 -1.43 -10.48
N LEU A 36 -0.14 -0.25 -10.16
CA LEU A 36 -1.00 0.49 -11.09
C LEU A 36 -0.20 1.18 -12.20
N PHE A 37 0.96 1.73 -11.88
CA PHE A 37 1.73 2.57 -12.82
C PHE A 37 2.83 1.83 -13.58
N CYS A 38 3.07 0.54 -13.32
CA CYS A 38 3.94 -0.29 -14.16
C CYS A 38 3.31 -0.62 -15.53
N ILE A 39 1.98 -0.51 -15.66
CA ILE A 39 1.27 -0.93 -16.88
C ILE A 39 1.53 -0.03 -18.08
N PRO A 40 1.45 1.31 -18.02
CA PRO A 40 1.72 2.14 -19.18
C PRO A 40 3.06 1.84 -19.90
N PRO A 41 4.21 1.69 -19.20
CA PRO A 41 5.46 1.32 -19.89
C PRO A 41 5.46 -0.14 -20.36
N ILE A 42 4.84 -1.07 -19.63
CA ILE A 42 4.66 -2.46 -20.09
C ILE A 42 3.82 -2.53 -21.38
N MET A 43 2.77 -1.72 -21.51
CA MET A 43 1.94 -1.70 -22.71
C MET A 43 2.72 -1.21 -23.93
N LYS A 44 3.69 -0.30 -23.76
CA LYS A 44 4.62 0.08 -24.83
C LYS A 44 5.51 -1.08 -25.25
N LEU A 45 6.02 -1.84 -24.29
CA LEU A 45 6.83 -3.04 -24.55
C LEU A 45 6.02 -4.13 -25.27
N LEU A 46 4.79 -4.39 -24.83
CA LEU A 46 3.84 -5.31 -25.48
C LEU A 46 3.47 -4.86 -26.91
N GLY A 47 3.46 -3.54 -27.16
CA GLY A 47 3.29 -2.97 -28.49
C GLY A 47 4.38 -3.42 -29.46
N ARG A 48 5.64 -3.39 -29.02
CA ARG A 48 6.78 -3.84 -29.82
C ARG A 48 6.81 -5.35 -30.04
N ILE A 49 6.56 -6.13 -28.99
CA ILE A 49 6.63 -7.60 -29.06
C ILE A 49 5.51 -8.14 -29.95
N TYR A 50 4.26 -7.78 -29.63
CA TYR A 50 3.13 -8.44 -30.24
C TYR A 50 2.57 -7.65 -31.43
N TYR A 51 2.63 -6.30 -31.50
CA TYR A 51 2.13 -5.49 -32.65
C TYR A 51 3.22 -5.16 -33.70
N SER A 52 4.37 -5.86 -33.70
CA SER A 52 5.48 -5.65 -34.67
C SER A 52 5.01 -5.64 -36.13
N HIS A 53 4.04 -6.51 -36.47
CA HIS A 53 3.65 -6.77 -37.86
C HIS A 53 2.88 -5.63 -38.58
N ARG A 54 2.49 -4.55 -37.89
CA ARG A 54 1.69 -3.44 -38.47
C ARG A 54 2.45 -2.13 -38.72
N ARG A 55 3.79 -2.12 -38.67
CA ARG A 55 4.65 -0.91 -38.83
C ARG A 55 4.35 0.24 -37.84
N ARG A 56 3.51 0.00 -36.83
CA ARG A 56 3.15 1.02 -35.82
C ARG A 56 3.71 0.74 -34.43
N TYR A 57 4.24 -0.46 -34.15
CA TYR A 57 4.84 -0.85 -32.85
C TYR A 57 4.03 -0.43 -31.60
N GLU A 58 2.72 -0.23 -31.75
CA GLU A 58 1.85 0.40 -30.77
C GLU A 58 0.62 -0.45 -30.55
N VAL A 59 0.24 -0.57 -29.27
CA VAL A 59 -1.03 -1.16 -28.86
C VAL A 59 -2.16 -0.18 -29.17
N PRO A 60 -3.27 -0.61 -29.78
CA PRO A 60 -4.45 0.23 -29.94
C PRO A 60 -4.86 0.86 -28.61
N ALA A 61 -5.14 2.16 -28.60
CA ALA A 61 -5.47 2.90 -27.39
C ALA A 61 -6.64 2.27 -26.62
N SER A 62 -7.61 1.65 -27.30
CA SER A 62 -8.73 0.93 -26.69
C SER A 62 -8.28 -0.22 -25.79
N VAL A 63 -7.26 -0.99 -26.20
CA VAL A 63 -6.75 -2.14 -25.43
C VAL A 63 -5.97 -1.66 -24.21
N THR A 64 -5.12 -0.64 -24.37
CA THR A 64 -4.41 -0.01 -23.25
C THR A 64 -5.39 0.57 -22.23
N SER A 65 -6.39 1.33 -22.68
CA SER A 65 -7.42 1.90 -21.81
C SER A 65 -8.27 0.82 -21.14
N ALA A 66 -8.58 -0.29 -21.83
CA ALA A 66 -9.28 -1.43 -21.23
C ALA A 66 -8.43 -2.10 -20.13
N MET A 67 -7.12 -2.25 -20.34
CA MET A 67 -6.21 -2.84 -19.34
C MET A 67 -6.10 -1.95 -18.09
N LEU A 68 -5.97 -0.63 -18.25
CA LEU A 68 -6.00 0.29 -17.12
C LEU A 68 -7.38 0.32 -16.46
N GLY A 69 -8.44 0.37 -17.26
CA GLY A 69 -9.82 0.41 -16.80
C GLY A 69 -10.23 -0.82 -16.00
N THR A 70 -9.80 -2.03 -16.40
CA THR A 70 -10.09 -3.27 -15.66
C THR A 70 -9.43 -3.29 -14.29
N ALA A 71 -8.19 -2.80 -14.17
CA ALA A 71 -7.54 -2.66 -12.87
C ALA A 71 -8.29 -1.65 -11.97
N LEU A 72 -8.72 -0.52 -12.53
CA LEU A 72 -9.50 0.49 -11.80
C LEU A 72 -10.89 -0.02 -11.40
N LEU A 73 -11.59 -0.75 -12.29
CA LEU A 73 -12.84 -1.41 -11.96
C LEU A 73 -12.65 -2.40 -10.81
N GLY A 74 -11.56 -3.19 -10.85
CA GLY A 74 -11.16 -4.05 -9.75
C GLY A 74 -10.99 -3.27 -8.45
N THR A 75 -10.29 -2.11 -8.47
CA THR A 75 -10.12 -1.29 -7.27
C THR A 75 -11.44 -0.79 -6.69
N VAL A 76 -12.39 -0.35 -7.53
CA VAL A 76 -13.72 0.08 -7.07
C VAL A 76 -14.47 -1.08 -6.44
N THR A 77 -14.48 -2.24 -7.10
CA THR A 77 -15.11 -3.46 -6.55
C THR A 77 -14.46 -3.87 -5.22
N GLY A 78 -13.13 -3.83 -5.14
CA GLY A 78 -12.37 -4.13 -3.93
C GLY A 78 -12.71 -3.20 -2.77
N GLN A 79 -12.80 -1.89 -3.02
CA GLN A 79 -13.15 -0.90 -1.99
C GLN A 79 -14.54 -1.17 -1.39
N LEU A 80 -15.53 -1.52 -2.22
CA LEU A 80 -16.89 -1.82 -1.74
C LEU A 80 -16.93 -3.12 -0.93
N VAL A 81 -16.29 -4.18 -1.44
CA VAL A 81 -16.30 -5.52 -0.80
C VAL A 81 -15.49 -5.51 0.49
N PHE A 82 -14.24 -5.05 0.44
CA PHE A 82 -13.36 -5.05 1.61
C PHE A 82 -13.71 -3.94 2.61
N GLY A 83 -14.36 -2.85 2.18
CA GLY A 83 -14.95 -1.86 3.08
C GLY A 83 -16.01 -2.50 3.98
N HIS A 84 -17.00 -3.16 3.38
CA HIS A 84 -18.04 -3.88 4.13
C HIS A 84 -17.49 -5.04 4.96
N LEU A 85 -16.54 -5.79 4.41
CA LEU A 85 -15.93 -6.92 5.12
C LEU A 85 -15.08 -6.44 6.31
N GLY A 86 -14.40 -5.29 6.17
CA GLY A 86 -13.58 -4.66 7.19
C GLY A 86 -14.37 -4.32 8.45
N ASP A 87 -15.61 -3.87 8.28
CA ASP A 87 -16.51 -3.52 9.38
C ASP A 87 -17.09 -4.76 10.08
N ARG A 88 -17.25 -5.91 9.40
CA ARG A 88 -17.82 -7.14 9.98
C ARG A 88 -16.81 -8.13 10.57
N VAL A 89 -15.70 -8.38 9.87
CA VAL A 89 -14.76 -9.48 10.20
C VAL A 89 -13.51 -8.97 10.95
N GLY A 90 -13.29 -7.66 10.88
CA GLY A 90 -12.19 -6.97 11.53
C GLY A 90 -11.09 -6.56 10.57
N ARG A 91 -10.60 -5.33 10.77
CA ARG A 91 -9.74 -4.63 9.81
C ARG A 91 -8.42 -5.36 9.57
N ARG A 92 -7.80 -5.97 10.58
CA ARG A 92 -6.52 -6.69 10.41
C ARG A 92 -6.63 -7.94 9.53
N ARG A 93 -7.72 -8.69 9.65
CA ARG A 93 -7.92 -9.91 8.84
C ARG A 93 -8.16 -9.57 7.37
N VAL A 94 -9.04 -8.60 7.14
CA VAL A 94 -9.38 -8.08 5.81
C VAL A 94 -8.15 -7.49 5.14
N TYR A 95 -7.32 -6.79 5.92
CA TYR A 95 -6.04 -6.28 5.47
C TYR A 95 -5.06 -7.37 5.00
N GLY A 96 -4.92 -8.43 5.79
CA GLY A 96 -4.06 -9.57 5.40
C GLY A 96 -4.54 -10.25 4.13
N LEU A 97 -5.86 -10.39 3.98
CA LEU A 97 -6.47 -10.96 2.79
C LEU A 97 -6.24 -10.10 1.54
N SER A 98 -6.38 -8.76 1.65
CA SER A 98 -6.19 -7.86 0.51
C SER A 98 -4.73 -7.87 0.01
N LEU A 99 -3.76 -7.83 0.93
CA LEU A 99 -2.35 -7.93 0.58
C LEU A 99 -1.96 -9.29 0.01
N LEU A 100 -2.47 -10.39 0.59
CA LEU A 100 -2.22 -11.72 0.06
C LEU A 100 -2.77 -11.84 -1.37
N LEU A 101 -3.97 -11.31 -1.61
CA LEU A 101 -4.55 -11.22 -2.94
C LEU A 101 -3.68 -10.40 -3.88
N MET A 102 -3.05 -9.31 -3.44
CA MET A 102 -2.13 -8.54 -4.27
C MET A 102 -0.88 -9.34 -4.65
N VAL A 103 -0.22 -9.98 -3.68
CA VAL A 103 0.99 -10.80 -3.91
C VAL A 103 0.70 -11.91 -4.91
N ILE A 104 -0.36 -12.67 -4.67
CA ILE A 104 -0.84 -13.75 -5.55
C ILE A 104 -1.16 -13.16 -6.93
N SER A 105 -2.00 -12.14 -7.04
CA SER A 105 -2.37 -11.59 -8.35
C SER A 105 -1.17 -11.07 -9.14
N SER A 106 -0.18 -10.47 -8.46
CA SER A 106 1.05 -9.97 -9.08
C SER A 106 1.93 -11.10 -9.63
N ILE A 107 2.07 -12.21 -8.89
CA ILE A 107 2.76 -13.42 -9.37
C ILE A 107 2.00 -14.04 -10.55
N TRP A 108 0.67 -14.18 -10.44
CA TRP A 108 -0.17 -14.73 -11.50
C TRP A 108 -0.15 -13.90 -12.79
N CYS A 109 0.00 -12.58 -12.69
CA CYS A 109 0.24 -11.72 -13.85
C CYS A 109 1.50 -12.13 -14.62
N GLY A 110 2.58 -12.55 -13.92
CA GLY A 110 3.79 -13.08 -14.55
C GLY A 110 3.61 -14.43 -15.21
N PHE A 111 2.73 -15.28 -14.65
CA PHE A 111 2.38 -16.59 -15.20
C PHE A 111 1.29 -16.57 -16.27
N SER A 112 0.88 -15.41 -16.81
CA SER A 112 -0.18 -15.38 -17.82
C SER A 112 0.26 -16.09 -19.11
N MET A 113 -0.15 -17.35 -19.28
CA MET A 113 0.20 -18.18 -20.43
C MET A 113 -0.94 -18.24 -21.45
N GLY A 114 -0.59 -18.22 -22.73
CA GLY A 114 -1.54 -18.41 -23.83
C GLY A 114 -0.82 -18.54 -25.16
N THR A 115 -1.27 -19.48 -25.99
CA THR A 115 -0.72 -19.74 -27.35
C THR A 115 -1.03 -18.61 -28.33
N SER A 116 -1.99 -17.74 -27.99
CA SER A 116 -2.41 -16.59 -28.80
C SER A 116 -2.35 -15.30 -28.00
N ARG A 117 -1.96 -14.21 -28.67
CA ARG A 117 -1.90 -12.85 -28.12
C ARG A 117 -3.17 -12.45 -27.36
N THR A 118 -4.33 -12.77 -27.91
CA THR A 118 -5.62 -12.41 -27.31
C THR A 118 -5.81 -13.12 -25.96
N CYS A 119 -5.38 -14.38 -25.85
CA CYS A 119 -5.44 -15.13 -24.59
C CYS A 119 -4.49 -14.53 -23.53
N VAL A 120 -3.28 -14.10 -23.92
CA VAL A 120 -2.33 -13.45 -23.01
C VAL A 120 -2.91 -12.13 -22.48
N LEU A 121 -3.45 -11.28 -23.36
CA LEU A 121 -4.03 -10.00 -22.92
C LEU A 121 -5.30 -10.16 -22.08
N LEU A 122 -6.15 -11.14 -22.40
CA LEU A 122 -7.36 -11.43 -21.61
C LEU A 122 -7.02 -11.99 -20.22
N SER A 123 -6.10 -12.96 -20.14
CA SER A 123 -5.67 -13.52 -18.85
C SER A 123 -4.94 -12.47 -18.00
N LEU A 124 -4.09 -11.64 -18.61
CA LEU A 124 -3.48 -10.50 -17.94
C LEU A 124 -4.52 -9.52 -17.40
N GLY A 125 -5.54 -9.17 -18.20
CA GLY A 125 -6.64 -8.30 -17.77
C GLY A 125 -7.43 -8.88 -16.58
N PHE A 126 -7.66 -10.19 -16.58
CA PHE A 126 -8.30 -10.87 -15.45
C PHE A 126 -7.45 -10.82 -14.17
N PHE A 127 -6.15 -11.11 -14.27
CA PHE A 127 -5.25 -11.01 -13.11
C PHE A 127 -5.07 -9.57 -12.63
N ARG A 128 -5.10 -8.58 -13.53
CA ARG A 128 -5.12 -7.16 -13.19
C ARG A 128 -6.39 -6.74 -12.46
N PHE A 129 -7.54 -7.29 -12.86
CA PHE A 129 -8.78 -7.07 -12.12
C PHE A 129 -8.66 -7.62 -10.70
N MET A 130 -8.17 -8.85 -10.51
CA MET A 130 -7.93 -9.43 -9.18
C MET A 130 -6.92 -8.63 -8.35
N LEU A 131 -5.83 -8.17 -8.96
CA LEU A 131 -4.84 -7.30 -8.34
C LEU A 131 -5.48 -5.98 -7.90
N GLY A 132 -6.29 -5.38 -8.78
CA GLY A 132 -7.08 -4.19 -8.48
C GLY A 132 -8.01 -4.39 -7.30
N VAL A 133 -8.69 -5.53 -7.21
CA VAL A 133 -9.54 -5.88 -6.05
C VAL A 133 -8.72 -5.88 -4.75
N GLY A 134 -7.49 -6.43 -4.78
CA GLY A 134 -6.57 -6.38 -3.64
C GLY A 134 -6.16 -4.95 -3.24
N ILE A 135 -5.74 -4.14 -4.21
CA ILE A 135 -5.37 -2.72 -4.01
C ILE A 135 -6.56 -1.94 -3.43
N GLY A 136 -7.76 -2.19 -3.94
CA GLY A 136 -8.98 -1.55 -3.45
C GLY A 136 -9.27 -1.82 -1.97
N GLY A 137 -8.84 -2.98 -1.44
CA GLY A 137 -8.93 -3.28 0.00
C GLY A 137 -7.84 -2.60 0.82
N ASP A 138 -6.60 -2.55 0.33
CA ASP A 138 -5.47 -1.95 1.04
C ASP A 138 -5.64 -0.44 1.21
N TYR A 139 -6.02 0.26 0.14
CA TYR A 139 -6.04 1.72 0.05
C TYR A 139 -6.86 2.41 1.17
N PRO A 140 -8.15 2.07 1.43
CA PRO A 140 -8.93 2.67 2.51
C PRO A 140 -8.44 2.26 3.89
N LEU A 141 -7.94 1.03 4.06
CA LEU A 141 -7.43 0.52 5.33
C LEU A 141 -6.14 1.25 5.74
N SER A 142 -5.24 1.45 4.78
CA SER A 142 -3.98 2.20 4.94
C SER A 142 -4.23 3.65 5.37
N ALA A 143 -5.19 4.33 4.74
CA ALA A 143 -5.60 5.67 5.16
C ALA A 143 -6.18 5.69 6.58
N THR A 144 -7.00 4.69 6.92
CA THR A 144 -7.67 4.60 8.23
C THR A 144 -6.67 4.37 9.36
N ILE A 145 -5.78 3.37 9.21
CA ILE A 145 -4.72 3.05 10.17
C ILE A 145 -3.85 4.27 10.44
N MET A 146 -3.44 4.97 9.38
CA MET A 146 -2.62 6.17 9.53
C MET A 146 -3.34 7.24 10.34
N SER A 147 -4.62 7.44 10.05
CA SER A 147 -5.44 8.44 10.72
C SER A 147 -5.68 8.13 12.21
N GLU A 148 -5.58 6.86 12.61
CA GLU A 148 -5.72 6.38 13.98
C GLU A 148 -4.41 6.43 14.78
N PHE A 149 -3.26 6.22 14.13
CA PHE A 149 -1.95 6.36 14.76
C PHE A 149 -1.43 7.80 14.83
N ALA A 150 -2.01 8.71 14.06
CA ALA A 150 -1.51 10.08 13.97
C ALA A 150 -2.05 10.99 15.09
N ASN A 151 -1.15 11.83 15.61
CA ASN A 151 -1.49 12.79 16.65
C ASN A 151 -2.28 14.00 16.11
N ARG A 152 -3.27 14.53 16.85
CA ARG A 152 -4.28 15.52 16.38
C ARG A 152 -3.67 16.75 15.70
N LYS A 153 -2.55 17.27 16.20
CA LYS A 153 -1.88 18.49 15.68
C LYS A 153 -1.09 18.26 14.37
N LYS A 154 -0.67 17.03 14.09
CA LYS A 154 0.17 16.70 12.91
C LYS A 154 -0.50 15.71 11.96
N ARG A 155 -1.73 15.26 12.24
CA ARG A 155 -2.49 14.26 11.47
C ARG A 155 -2.47 14.49 9.96
N GLY A 156 -2.65 15.74 9.52
CA GLY A 156 -2.58 16.08 8.09
C GLY A 156 -1.21 15.81 7.46
N ALA A 157 -0.12 16.22 8.11
CA ALA A 157 1.25 15.99 7.62
C ALA A 157 1.61 14.48 7.59
N PHE A 158 1.12 13.76 8.59
CA PHE A 158 1.24 12.31 8.70
C PHE A 158 0.52 11.57 7.56
N ILE A 159 -0.72 11.96 7.26
CA ILE A 159 -1.47 11.44 6.11
C ILE A 159 -0.75 11.79 4.80
N ALA A 160 -0.36 13.06 4.62
CA ALA A 160 0.35 13.50 3.44
C ALA A 160 1.64 12.70 3.19
N ALA A 161 2.43 12.42 4.24
CA ALA A 161 3.66 11.63 4.12
C ALA A 161 3.41 10.19 3.62
N VAL A 162 2.32 9.54 4.07
CA VAL A 162 1.92 8.21 3.58
C VAL A 162 1.51 8.29 2.10
N PHE A 163 0.69 9.27 1.72
CA PHE A 163 0.29 9.46 0.32
C PHE A 163 1.47 9.85 -0.59
N SER A 164 2.48 10.56 -0.08
CA SER A 164 3.71 10.86 -0.82
C SER A 164 4.49 9.60 -1.21
N MET A 165 4.33 8.48 -0.49
CA MET A 165 4.94 7.20 -0.87
C MET A 165 4.44 6.65 -2.20
N GLN A 166 3.25 7.08 -2.65
CA GLN A 166 2.73 6.76 -3.97
C GLN A 166 3.67 7.28 -5.08
N GLY A 167 4.21 8.50 -4.92
CA GLY A 167 5.17 9.07 -5.88
C GLY A 167 6.45 8.25 -5.98
N PHE A 168 6.97 7.77 -4.84
CA PHE A 168 8.13 6.88 -4.82
C PHE A 168 7.83 5.54 -5.52
N GLY A 169 6.63 4.98 -5.36
CA GLY A 169 6.22 3.75 -6.05
C GLY A 169 6.19 3.91 -7.57
N ILE A 170 5.71 5.05 -8.07
CA ILE A 170 5.71 5.38 -9.51
C ILE A 170 7.15 5.49 -10.04
N LEU A 171 8.04 6.16 -9.29
CA LEU A 171 9.45 6.30 -9.66
C LEU A 171 10.16 4.94 -9.71
N VAL A 172 9.95 4.09 -8.70
CA VAL A 172 10.55 2.75 -8.65
C VAL A 172 10.00 1.87 -9.77
N SER A 173 8.71 1.91 -10.05
CA SER A 173 8.09 1.20 -11.18
C SER A 173 8.71 1.57 -12.52
N SER A 174 8.90 2.87 -12.76
CA SER A 174 9.56 3.38 -13.97
C SER A 174 11.04 2.97 -14.02
N THR A 175 11.74 3.05 -12.89
CA THR A 175 13.16 2.69 -12.77
C THR A 175 13.39 1.20 -13.02
N VAL A 176 12.59 0.33 -12.38
CA VAL A 176 12.64 -1.13 -12.59
C VAL A 176 12.37 -1.45 -14.06
N THR A 177 11.37 -0.82 -14.67
CA THR A 177 11.09 -1.02 -16.09
C THR A 177 12.29 -0.61 -16.97
N MET A 178 12.90 0.55 -16.71
CA MET A 178 14.10 0.98 -17.44
C MET A 178 15.29 0.03 -17.25
N VAL A 179 15.56 -0.40 -16.03
CA VAL A 179 16.68 -1.31 -15.71
C VAL A 179 16.47 -2.65 -16.40
N VAL A 180 15.26 -3.23 -16.31
CA VAL A 180 14.94 -4.47 -17.00
C VAL A 180 15.12 -4.30 -18.50
N CYS A 181 14.54 -3.27 -19.11
CA CYS A 181 14.73 -3.02 -20.55
C CYS A 181 16.22 -2.88 -20.93
N ALA A 182 17.03 -2.16 -20.14
CA ALA A 182 18.45 -1.97 -20.41
C ALA A 182 19.29 -3.25 -20.26
N VAL A 183 18.93 -4.14 -19.31
CA VAL A 183 19.58 -5.45 -19.15
C VAL A 183 19.29 -6.33 -20.35
N PHE A 184 18.05 -6.37 -20.83
CA PHE A 184 17.67 -7.17 -22.00
C PHE A 184 18.29 -6.62 -23.30
N ASP A 185 18.40 -5.29 -23.43
CA ASP A 185 19.07 -4.63 -24.56
C ASP A 185 20.56 -5.02 -24.64
N LYS A 186 21.27 -4.95 -23.51
CA LYS A 186 22.67 -5.39 -23.38
C LYS A 186 22.85 -6.88 -23.58
N ALA A 187 21.96 -7.71 -23.04
CA ALA A 187 22.05 -9.16 -23.14
C ALA A 187 21.84 -9.67 -24.57
N THR A 188 21.06 -8.94 -25.37
CA THR A 188 20.70 -9.38 -26.73
C THR A 188 21.53 -8.69 -27.83
N ASN A 189 22.39 -7.72 -27.50
CA ASN A 189 23.11 -6.88 -28.46
C ASN A 189 22.21 -6.35 -29.59
N ALA A 190 20.97 -5.98 -29.24
CA ALA A 190 19.97 -5.61 -30.24
C ALA A 190 20.37 -4.29 -30.92
N SER A 191 20.47 -4.29 -32.25
CA SER A 191 20.64 -3.06 -33.00
C SER A 191 19.33 -2.25 -33.01
N PRO A 192 19.37 -0.91 -33.01
CA PRO A 192 18.16 -0.09 -33.08
C PRO A 192 17.47 -0.31 -34.44
N GLY A 193 16.49 -1.21 -34.47
CA GLY A 193 15.73 -1.56 -35.68
C GLY A 193 15.44 -3.05 -35.86
N ASP A 194 16.09 -3.95 -35.11
CA ASP A 194 15.82 -5.39 -35.18
C ASP A 194 14.48 -5.78 -34.54
N GLU A 195 13.89 -6.88 -35.02
CA GLU A 195 12.69 -7.45 -34.43
C GLU A 195 12.95 -7.81 -32.96
N THR A 196 12.04 -7.36 -32.08
CA THR A 196 12.18 -7.59 -30.64
C THR A 196 12.32 -9.09 -30.34
N PRO A 197 13.37 -9.54 -29.64
CA PRO A 197 13.59 -10.95 -29.34
C PRO A 197 12.43 -11.55 -28.53
N GLU A 198 12.13 -12.85 -28.69
CA GLU A 198 11.14 -13.57 -27.86
C GLU A 198 11.42 -13.43 -26.35
N VAL A 199 12.69 -13.24 -26.01
CA VAL A 199 13.19 -13.00 -24.65
C VAL A 199 12.58 -11.73 -24.03
N ALA A 200 12.13 -10.76 -24.83
CA ALA A 200 11.43 -9.57 -24.34
C ALA A 200 10.06 -9.89 -23.70
N ASP A 201 9.47 -11.07 -23.96
CA ASP A 201 8.28 -11.52 -23.24
C ASP A 201 8.56 -11.78 -21.75
N LEU A 202 9.78 -12.20 -21.40
CA LEU A 202 10.19 -12.32 -20.00
C LEU A 202 10.32 -10.97 -19.30
N ALA A 203 10.72 -9.91 -20.03
CA ALA A 203 10.97 -8.60 -19.43
C ALA A 203 9.71 -8.02 -18.77
N TRP A 204 8.56 -8.00 -19.47
CA TRP A 204 7.33 -7.47 -18.89
C TRP A 204 6.78 -8.35 -17.76
N ARG A 205 6.95 -9.68 -17.84
CA ARG A 205 6.56 -10.61 -16.77
C ARG A 205 7.37 -10.37 -15.51
N LEU A 206 8.69 -10.17 -15.64
CA LEU A 206 9.58 -9.88 -14.52
C LEU A 206 9.22 -8.55 -13.86
N ILE A 207 8.89 -7.51 -14.63
CA ILE A 207 8.47 -6.21 -14.08
C ILE A 207 7.17 -6.37 -13.25
N LEU A 208 6.22 -7.18 -13.72
CA LEU A 208 4.99 -7.47 -12.98
C LEU A 208 5.28 -8.27 -11.71
N MET A 209 6.03 -9.36 -11.80
CA MET A 209 6.38 -10.18 -10.64
C MET A 209 7.24 -9.43 -9.61
N ALA A 210 8.04 -8.46 -10.05
CA ALA A 210 8.78 -7.59 -9.15
C ALA A 210 7.86 -6.76 -8.23
N GLY A 211 6.60 -6.54 -8.61
CA GLY A 211 5.58 -5.93 -7.74
C GLY A 211 5.15 -6.81 -6.56
N ALA A 212 5.30 -8.12 -6.67
CA ALA A 212 5.01 -9.05 -5.57
C ALA A 212 6.00 -8.90 -4.41
N VAL A 213 7.23 -8.42 -4.67
CA VAL A 213 8.28 -8.23 -3.65
C VAL A 213 7.89 -7.14 -2.63
N PRO A 214 7.60 -5.89 -3.03
CA PRO A 214 7.15 -4.88 -2.08
C PRO A 214 5.78 -5.24 -1.47
N ALA A 215 4.89 -5.91 -2.20
CA ALA A 215 3.62 -6.41 -1.64
C ALA A 215 3.83 -7.42 -0.50
N GLY A 216 4.71 -8.42 -0.71
CA GLY A 216 5.03 -9.44 0.29
C GLY A 216 5.77 -8.87 1.50
N LEU A 217 6.64 -7.88 1.27
CA LEU A 217 7.35 -7.18 2.34
C LEU A 217 6.38 -6.36 3.20
N THR A 218 5.43 -5.65 2.57
CA THR A 218 4.35 -4.93 3.27
C THR A 218 3.47 -5.91 4.06
N TYR A 219 3.16 -7.09 3.51
CA TYR A 219 2.42 -8.14 4.22
C TYR A 219 3.15 -8.59 5.48
N TYR A 220 4.43 -8.92 5.37
CA TYR A 220 5.24 -9.33 6.51
C TYR A 220 5.31 -8.24 7.59
N TRP A 221 5.65 -7.01 7.22
CA TRP A 221 5.78 -5.91 8.19
C TRP A 221 4.47 -5.51 8.85
N ARG A 222 3.34 -5.65 8.15
CA ARG A 222 2.03 -5.34 8.75
C ARG A 222 1.46 -6.46 9.60
N MET A 223 1.73 -7.73 9.28
CA MET A 223 1.32 -8.83 10.16
C MET A 223 2.01 -8.76 11.54
N MET A 224 3.19 -8.14 11.59
CA MET A 224 3.93 -7.84 12.83
C MET A 224 3.37 -6.66 13.63
N MET A 225 2.56 -5.77 13.02
CA MET A 225 1.98 -4.64 13.74
C MET A 225 0.71 -5.07 14.51
N PRO A 226 0.57 -4.71 15.79
CA PRO A 226 -0.67 -4.95 16.54
C PRO A 226 -1.81 -4.10 16.01
N GLU A 227 -3.05 -4.48 16.33
CA GLU A 227 -4.23 -3.71 15.92
C GLU A 227 -4.23 -2.29 16.50
N THR A 228 -4.93 -1.39 15.82
CA THR A 228 -5.05 -0.01 16.27
C THR A 228 -5.84 0.05 17.57
N ALA A 229 -5.27 0.68 18.59
CA ALA A 229 -5.90 0.82 19.91
C ALA A 229 -7.28 1.50 19.87
N ARG A 230 -7.56 2.34 18.87
CA ARG A 230 -8.89 2.92 18.64
C ARG A 230 -9.90 1.87 18.17
N TYR A 231 -9.51 0.96 17.28
CA TYR A 231 -10.36 -0.14 16.83
C TYR A 231 -10.67 -1.10 17.99
N THR A 232 -9.65 -1.55 18.72
CA THR A 232 -9.81 -2.43 19.90
C THR A 232 -10.64 -1.78 21.02
N ALA A 233 -10.48 -0.47 21.27
CA ALA A 233 -11.22 0.23 22.31
C ALA A 233 -12.68 0.54 21.95
N LEU A 234 -12.96 0.92 20.69
CA LEU A 234 -14.29 1.39 20.27
C LEU A 234 -15.14 0.29 19.63
N VAL A 235 -14.51 -0.62 18.88
CA VAL A 235 -15.21 -1.67 18.12
C VAL A 235 -15.24 -2.98 18.91
N GLU A 236 -14.07 -3.48 19.36
CA GLU A 236 -14.02 -4.72 20.17
C GLU A 236 -14.50 -4.50 21.62
N ARG A 237 -14.74 -3.25 22.03
CA ARG A 237 -15.11 -2.84 23.40
C ARG A 237 -14.15 -3.38 24.48
N ASN A 238 -12.93 -3.76 24.11
CA ASN A 238 -11.97 -4.39 25.00
C ASN A 238 -10.90 -3.38 25.41
N VAL A 239 -11.18 -2.66 26.50
CA VAL A 239 -10.33 -1.56 26.98
C VAL A 239 -8.97 -2.06 27.48
N ASP A 240 -8.90 -3.29 28.00
CA ASP A 240 -7.67 -3.90 28.52
C ASP A 240 -6.74 -4.35 27.40
N GLN A 241 -7.29 -4.88 26.30
CA GLN A 241 -6.51 -5.24 25.12
C GLN A 241 -6.00 -3.98 24.41
N ALA A 242 -6.84 -2.93 24.29
CA ALA A 242 -6.43 -1.65 23.74
C ALA A 242 -5.30 -0.99 24.55
N ALA A 243 -5.33 -1.14 25.88
CA ALA A 243 -4.28 -0.68 26.78
C ALA A 243 -2.97 -1.46 26.57
N LYS A 244 -3.03 -2.79 26.43
CA LYS A 244 -1.85 -3.65 26.16
C LYS A 244 -1.22 -3.37 24.79
N ASP A 245 -2.06 -3.18 23.77
CA ASP A 245 -1.59 -2.86 22.42
C ASP A 245 -0.98 -1.45 22.39
N MET A 246 -1.58 -0.46 23.08
CA MET A 246 -0.93 0.83 23.31
C MET A 246 0.41 0.71 24.04
N GLN A 247 0.51 -0.14 25.05
CA GLN A 247 1.73 -0.28 25.84
C GLN A 247 2.87 -0.92 25.02
N LYS A 248 2.55 -1.91 24.16
CA LYS A 248 3.50 -2.47 23.19
C LYS A 248 3.95 -1.46 22.15
N VAL A 249 3.05 -0.58 21.72
CA VAL A 249 3.27 0.36 20.62
C VAL A 249 3.99 1.63 21.06
N LEU A 250 3.52 2.28 22.12
CA LEU A 250 4.07 3.55 22.59
C LEU A 250 5.27 3.35 23.51
N SER A 251 5.52 2.15 24.03
CA SER A 251 6.54 1.90 25.07
C SER A 251 6.42 2.85 26.28
N VAL A 252 5.24 3.45 26.48
CA VAL A 252 4.92 4.29 27.62
C VAL A 252 3.97 3.49 28.50
N SER A 253 4.39 3.21 29.73
CA SER A 253 3.51 2.57 30.70
C SER A 253 2.34 3.51 31.04
N LEU A 254 1.16 2.94 31.26
CA LEU A 254 -0.02 3.67 31.75
C LEU A 254 0.31 4.52 33.01
N SER A 255 1.26 4.06 33.83
CA SER A 255 1.79 4.80 34.98
C SER A 255 2.52 6.08 34.56
N GLN A 256 3.37 6.07 33.54
CA GLN A 256 4.08 7.28 33.07
C GLN A 256 3.14 8.30 32.43
N ILE A 257 2.08 7.85 31.73
CA ILE A 257 1.05 8.74 31.17
C ILE A 257 0.24 9.40 32.30
N ALA A 258 -0.15 8.62 33.32
CA ALA A 258 -0.84 9.14 34.50
C ALA A 258 0.04 10.10 35.30
N GLU A 259 1.35 9.86 35.36
CA GLU A 259 2.32 10.68 36.07
C GLU A 259 2.65 11.99 35.33
N LEU A 260 2.82 11.95 34.01
CA LEU A 260 2.97 13.14 33.15
C LEU A 260 1.70 14.02 33.17
N GLN A 261 0.53 13.41 33.30
CA GLN A 261 -0.73 14.13 33.48
C GLN A 261 -0.86 14.73 34.88
N ARG A 262 -0.52 14.00 35.96
CA ARG A 262 -0.44 14.59 37.32
C ARG A 262 0.45 15.83 37.31
N ARG A 263 1.65 15.74 36.73
CA ARG A 263 2.58 16.88 36.61
C ARG A 263 1.99 18.05 35.80
N ARG A 264 1.19 17.79 34.77
CA ARG A 264 0.49 18.84 33.99
C ARG A 264 -0.66 19.47 34.76
N THR A 265 -1.48 18.69 35.46
CA THR A 265 -2.59 19.20 36.29
C THR A 265 -2.05 20.02 37.46
N THR A 266 -0.98 19.56 38.14
CA THR A 266 -0.30 20.33 39.19
C THR A 266 0.28 21.64 38.66
N ARG A 267 0.88 21.65 37.47
CA ARG A 267 1.36 22.89 36.83
C ARG A 267 0.23 23.84 36.42
N SER A 268 -0.89 23.30 35.95
CA SER A 268 -2.08 24.10 35.59
C SER A 268 -2.71 24.75 36.82
N ILE A 269 -2.76 24.04 37.95
CA ILE A 269 -3.26 24.56 39.23
C ILE A 269 -2.29 25.60 39.80
N SER A 270 -0.98 25.33 39.75
CA SER A 270 0.07 26.30 40.13
C SER A 270 0.05 27.58 39.31
N ASN A 271 -0.31 27.52 38.03
CA ASN A 271 -0.43 28.72 37.18
C ASN A 271 -1.76 29.48 37.34
N GLN A 272 -2.77 28.88 38.00
CA GLN A 272 -4.05 29.54 38.31
C GLN A 272 -4.06 30.21 39.69
N HIS A 273 -3.08 29.93 40.54
CA HIS A 273 -2.80 30.66 41.78
C HIS A 273 -1.36 31.18 41.75
N PRO A 274 -1.09 32.34 41.12
CA PRO A 274 0.14 33.05 41.42
C PRO A 274 0.08 33.36 42.92
N THR A 275 1.10 32.90 43.65
CA THR A 275 1.30 33.28 45.05
C THR A 275 1.23 34.81 45.16
N PRO A 276 0.38 35.38 46.03
CA PRO A 276 0.43 36.81 46.29
C PRO A 276 1.76 37.07 47.00
N VAL A 277 2.65 37.77 46.31
CA VAL A 277 3.82 38.44 46.91
C VAL A 277 3.66 39.92 46.64
#